data_AF-A0A663LXX2-F1
#
_entry.id   AF-A0A663LXX2-F1
#
_cell.length_a   1.000
_cell.length_b   1.000
_cell.length_c   1.000
_cell.angle_alpha   90.00
_cell.angle_beta   90.00
_cell.angle_gamma   90.00
#
_symmetry.space_group_name_H-M   'P 1'
#
loop_
_entity.id
_entity.type
_entity.pdbx_description
1 polymer ?
#
loop_
_entity_poly.entity_id
_entity_poly.type
_entity_poly.pdbx_seq_one_letter_code
_entity_poly.pdbx_strand_id
1 'polypeptide(L)'
;MFTLRLQKDNAFTRLGVERSFTCQTCFPCLIKGPVLLRLPPCCIKLAKSLLSHSVLPRCLQSQPVTTGNSKKFMNHPAPANSRYKPTCYEHAANCYTHAFLIVPAIVGSALLHRLSDDRWEKITAWMYGMGLCALFIVSTVFHIVSWKKSHLRTMEHCFHMCDRMMIYVFIAASYAPWLNLRELGPLASHMRWFIWLMAAGGTIYVFLYHEKYKIVELFFYLAMGFSPALVVTSMSNTDGLQEVAWGGLIYCLGVVFFKSDGVIPFAHAIWHIFVATAAAVHYYAIWKYLYRSPADIIRHL
;
A
#
# COMPACT_ATOMS: atom_id res chain seq x y z
N MET A 1 -13.75 -49.59 24.84
CA MET A 1 -14.44 -49.64 23.52
C MET A 1 -15.81 -49.02 23.73
N PHE A 2 -16.13 -48.00 22.96
CA PHE A 2 -17.16 -46.98 23.20
C PHE A 2 -18.61 -47.49 23.08
N THR A 3 -19.49 -47.14 24.03
CA THR A 3 -20.93 -46.87 23.77
C THR A 3 -21.65 -46.20 24.95
N LEU A 4 -22.19 -44.99 24.67
CA LEU A 4 -23.47 -44.39 25.10
C LEU A 4 -23.83 -44.20 26.59
N ARG A 5 -24.03 -42.94 27.03
CA ARG A 5 -25.37 -42.43 27.41
C ARG A 5 -25.45 -40.91 27.61
N LEU A 6 -26.59 -40.40 27.15
CA LEU A 6 -27.14 -39.06 27.31
C LEU A 6 -27.40 -38.70 28.78
N GLN A 7 -27.20 -37.43 29.14
CA GLN A 7 -28.12 -36.75 30.06
C GLN A 7 -28.36 -35.31 29.59
N LYS A 8 -29.62 -35.09 29.21
CA LYS A 8 -30.27 -33.80 29.02
C LYS A 8 -30.37 -33.12 30.39
N ASP A 9 -30.11 -31.83 30.45
CA ASP A 9 -30.89 -30.91 31.28
C ASP A 9 -30.91 -29.52 30.63
N ASN A 10 -32.11 -29.10 30.24
CA ASN A 10 -32.42 -27.77 29.74
C ASN A 10 -33.03 -26.97 30.89
N ALA A 11 -32.44 -25.81 31.23
CA ALA A 11 -33.16 -24.73 31.92
C ALA A 11 -32.52 -23.36 31.63
N PHE A 12 -32.95 -22.79 30.50
CA PHE A 12 -33.41 -21.41 30.36
C PHE A 12 -32.55 -20.23 30.88
N THR A 13 -31.85 -19.59 29.93
CA THR A 13 -32.01 -18.17 29.58
C THR A 13 -31.62 -17.09 30.61
N ARG A 14 -30.37 -16.59 30.55
CA ARG A 14 -30.02 -15.17 30.74
C ARG A 14 -28.80 -14.76 29.89
N LEU A 15 -29.06 -13.96 28.85
CA LEU A 15 -28.31 -12.77 28.40
C LEU A 15 -26.75 -12.85 28.40
N GLY A 16 -26.01 -12.77 27.31
CA GLY A 16 -26.34 -12.46 25.92
C GLY A 16 -25.05 -12.25 25.11
N VAL A 17 -25.08 -12.76 23.87
CA VAL A 17 -24.31 -12.30 22.70
C VAL A 17 -22.80 -12.61 22.67
N GLU A 18 -22.44 -13.89 22.55
CA GLU A 18 -21.34 -14.26 21.66
C GLU A 18 -21.80 -14.00 20.22
N ARG A 19 -21.38 -12.87 19.64
CA ARG A 19 -21.35 -12.70 18.18
C ARG A 19 -19.90 -12.83 17.74
N SER A 20 -19.55 -14.02 17.30
CA SER A 20 -18.58 -14.19 16.22
C SER A 20 -19.02 -13.34 15.03
N PHE A 21 -18.56 -12.10 14.97
CA PHE A 21 -18.66 -11.28 13.78
C PHE A 21 -17.60 -11.79 12.80
N THR A 22 -18.00 -12.74 11.95
CA THR A 22 -17.33 -12.96 10.68
C THR A 22 -17.25 -11.62 9.95
N CYS A 23 -16.02 -11.18 9.69
CA CYS A 23 -15.71 -9.97 8.93
C CYS A 23 -15.97 -10.18 7.43
N GLN A 24 -17.21 -10.56 7.07
CA GLN A 24 -17.68 -10.67 5.69
C GLN A 24 -18.43 -9.41 5.24
N THR A 25 -18.60 -8.40 6.11
CA THR A 25 -19.49 -7.26 5.85
C THR A 25 -18.80 -5.92 5.62
N CYS A 26 -17.46 -5.85 5.56
CA CYS A 26 -16.77 -4.60 5.21
C CYS A 26 -16.50 -4.42 3.71
N PHE A 27 -16.70 -5.45 2.88
CA PHE A 27 -16.61 -5.35 1.42
C PHE A 27 -17.63 -6.29 0.76
N PRO A 28 -18.84 -5.79 0.46
CA PRO A 28 -19.30 -5.89 -0.91
C PRO A 28 -20.02 -4.61 -1.34
N CYS A 29 -19.33 -3.73 -2.06
CA CYS A 29 -19.97 -2.71 -2.88
C CYS A 29 -18.97 -2.16 -3.92
N LEU A 30 -18.57 -3.04 -4.83
CA LEU A 30 -18.19 -2.64 -6.18
C LEU A 30 -19.17 -3.38 -7.09
N ILE A 31 -19.80 -2.63 -8.01
CA ILE A 31 -20.81 -3.05 -8.99
C ILE A 31 -22.28 -2.99 -8.50
N LYS A 32 -22.88 -1.77 -8.53
CA LYS A 32 -24.20 -1.46 -9.16
C LYS A 32 -24.62 0.00 -8.90
N GLY A 33 -24.65 0.82 -9.95
CA GLY A 33 -25.44 2.06 -10.05
C GLY A 33 -24.99 3.29 -9.24
N PRO A 34 -25.55 4.49 -9.52
CA PRO A 34 -25.09 5.75 -8.93
C PRO A 34 -25.66 5.88 -7.51
N VAL A 35 -24.92 5.38 -6.53
CA VAL A 35 -25.25 5.50 -5.11
C VAL A 35 -24.26 6.47 -4.49
N LEU A 36 -24.77 7.59 -3.95
CA LEU A 36 -24.04 8.46 -3.04
C LEU A 36 -23.34 7.60 -1.98
N LEU A 37 -22.01 7.53 -2.02
CA LEU A 37 -21.19 6.81 -1.06
C LEU A 37 -21.45 7.34 0.37
N ARG A 38 -22.34 6.70 1.13
CA ARG A 38 -22.39 6.88 2.57
C ARG A 38 -21.26 6.07 3.19
N LEU A 39 -20.21 6.76 3.61
CA LEU A 39 -19.14 6.16 4.41
C LEU A 39 -19.75 5.45 5.64
N PRO A 40 -19.32 4.23 5.96
CA PRO A 40 -19.83 3.55 7.14
C PRO A 40 -19.55 4.39 8.41
N PRO A 41 -20.38 4.29 9.46
CA PRO A 41 -20.24 5.13 10.66
C PRO A 41 -18.85 5.07 11.31
N CYS A 42 -18.13 3.95 11.14
CA CYS A 42 -16.76 3.78 11.58
C CYS A 42 -15.76 4.66 10.78
N CYS A 43 -15.92 4.77 9.46
CA CYS A 43 -15.12 5.64 8.60
C CYS A 43 -15.40 7.13 8.90
N ILE A 44 -16.64 7.50 9.22
CA ILE A 44 -17.00 8.87 9.62
C ILE A 44 -16.36 9.22 10.97
N LYS A 45 -16.40 8.32 11.96
CA LYS A 45 -15.71 8.49 13.25
C LYS A 45 -14.20 8.59 13.07
N LEU A 46 -13.63 7.79 12.16
CA LEU A 46 -12.21 7.86 11.83
C LEU A 46 -11.86 9.21 11.18
N ALA A 47 -12.61 9.67 10.17
CA ALA A 47 -12.37 10.96 9.52
C ALA A 47 -12.40 12.12 10.54
N LYS A 48 -13.39 12.16 11.44
CA LYS A 48 -13.46 13.16 12.52
C LYS A 48 -12.29 13.05 13.50
N SER A 49 -11.80 11.84 13.78
CA SER A 49 -10.67 11.58 14.67
C SER A 49 -9.31 11.91 14.04
N LEU A 50 -9.20 11.81 12.71
CA LEU A 50 -8.03 12.24 11.93
C LEU A 50 -7.94 13.76 11.80
N LEU A 51 -9.09 14.45 11.71
CA LEU A 51 -9.18 15.91 11.59
C LEU A 51 -9.01 16.66 12.91
N SER A 52 -9.14 16.00 14.07
CA SER A 52 -8.89 16.66 15.37
C SER A 52 -7.37 16.81 15.58
N HIS A 53 -6.90 18.04 15.82
CA HIS A 53 -5.49 18.48 15.93
C HIS A 53 -4.57 17.72 16.93
N SER A 54 -5.05 16.68 17.61
CA SER A 54 -4.26 15.84 18.53
C SER A 54 -3.60 14.65 17.83
N VAL A 55 -2.84 14.91 16.75
CA VAL A 55 -2.11 13.87 16.01
C VAL A 55 -0.88 13.37 16.79
N LEU A 56 -0.34 14.16 17.74
CA LEU A 56 0.70 13.69 18.65
C LEU A 56 0.08 12.97 19.87
N PRO A 57 0.28 11.64 20.01
CA PRO A 57 -0.16 10.94 21.20
C PRO A 57 0.70 11.26 22.42
N ARG A 58 0.07 11.13 23.59
CA ARG A 58 0.63 11.31 24.95
C ARG A 58 1.96 10.58 25.18
N CYS A 59 2.23 9.50 24.44
CA CYS A 59 3.45 8.70 24.55
C CYS A 59 4.72 9.43 24.08
N LEU A 60 4.61 10.42 23.18
CA LEU A 60 5.75 11.29 22.80
C LEU A 60 6.11 12.29 23.90
N GLN A 61 5.23 12.52 24.87
CA GLN A 61 5.41 13.50 25.96
C GLN A 61 5.99 12.90 27.26
N SER A 62 6.09 11.57 27.39
CA SER A 62 6.28 10.91 28.70
C SER A 62 7.52 10.02 28.83
N GLN A 63 8.62 10.26 28.10
CA GLN A 63 9.82 9.40 28.17
C GLN A 63 11.09 10.24 28.41
N PRO A 64 11.76 10.11 29.58
CA PRO A 64 12.99 10.86 29.86
C PRO A 64 14.15 10.46 28.94
N VAL A 65 14.95 11.46 28.55
CA VAL A 65 16.11 11.32 27.69
C VAL A 65 17.31 10.88 28.54
N THR A 66 17.65 9.61 28.49
CA THR A 66 18.93 9.07 28.95
C THR A 66 19.67 8.42 27.78
N THR A 67 20.98 8.65 27.76
CA THR A 67 21.93 8.53 26.65
C THR A 67 22.33 7.09 26.32
N GLY A 68 22.47 6.75 25.03
CA GLY A 68 23.52 5.84 24.56
C GLY A 68 23.19 4.40 24.16
N ASN A 69 21.93 3.97 23.92
CA ASN A 69 21.67 2.58 23.50
C ASN A 69 20.57 2.48 22.41
N SER A 70 20.91 1.99 21.21
CA SER A 70 19.99 1.84 20.06
C SER A 70 18.76 0.98 20.35
N LYS A 71 18.84 0.12 21.38
CA LYS A 71 17.72 -0.69 21.89
C LYS A 71 16.54 0.13 22.43
N LYS A 72 16.70 1.46 22.63
CA LYS A 72 15.61 2.35 23.08
C LYS A 72 14.58 2.66 21.99
N PHE A 73 14.97 2.59 20.72
CA PHE A 73 14.12 3.04 19.61
C PHE A 73 13.27 1.92 18.98
N MET A 74 13.48 0.68 19.40
CA MET A 74 12.91 -0.50 18.75
C MET A 74 12.53 -1.54 19.82
N ASN A 75 11.35 -2.13 19.68
CA ASN A 75 10.93 -3.29 20.48
C ASN A 75 11.60 -4.59 20.00
N HIS A 76 11.52 -5.65 20.82
CA HIS A 76 12.01 -6.98 20.44
C HIS A 76 11.36 -7.50 19.15
N PRO A 77 12.09 -8.33 18.37
CA PRO A 77 11.56 -8.97 17.17
C PRO A 77 10.22 -9.67 17.41
N ALA A 78 9.37 -9.67 16.39
CA ALA A 78 8.10 -10.38 16.45
C ALA A 78 8.32 -11.90 16.54
N PRO A 79 7.49 -12.63 17.29
CA PRO A 79 7.41 -14.09 17.18
C PRO A 79 7.09 -14.53 15.74
N ALA A 80 7.40 -15.78 15.40
CA ALA A 80 7.05 -16.35 14.10
C ALA A 80 5.54 -16.18 13.82
N ASN A 81 5.21 -15.83 12.57
CA ASN A 81 3.84 -15.56 12.10
C ASN A 81 3.08 -14.44 12.85
N SER A 82 3.80 -13.59 13.59
CA SER A 82 3.23 -12.42 14.24
C SER A 82 3.73 -11.13 13.60
N ARG A 83 2.97 -10.05 13.77
CA ARG A 83 3.36 -8.72 13.34
C ARG A 83 4.34 -8.10 14.33
N TYR A 84 5.33 -7.39 13.80
CA TYR A 84 6.17 -6.50 14.60
C TYR A 84 5.33 -5.38 15.22
N LYS A 85 5.59 -5.05 16.48
CA LYS A 85 4.89 -3.97 17.20
C LYS A 85 5.86 -2.79 17.33
N PRO A 86 5.71 -1.72 16.54
CA PRO A 86 6.63 -0.59 16.59
C PRO A 86 6.54 0.20 17.90
N THR A 87 7.61 0.91 18.25
CA THR A 87 7.59 1.93 19.30
C THR A 87 6.79 3.16 18.86
N CYS A 88 6.55 4.10 19.79
CA CYS A 88 5.87 5.35 19.41
C CYS A 88 6.69 6.20 18.43
N TYR A 89 8.02 6.15 18.52
CA TYR A 89 8.90 6.84 17.57
C TYR A 89 8.83 6.20 16.19
N GLU A 90 8.82 4.87 16.11
CA GLU A 90 8.70 4.15 14.84
C GLU A 90 7.33 4.38 14.18
N HIS A 91 6.24 4.39 14.95
CA HIS A 91 4.92 4.78 14.43
C HIS A 91 4.91 6.20 13.86
N ALA A 92 5.56 7.15 14.55
CA ALA A 92 5.71 8.51 14.06
C ALA A 92 6.45 8.56 12.73
N ALA A 93 7.61 7.91 12.66
CA ALA A 93 8.44 7.87 11.46
C ALA A 93 7.70 7.22 10.28
N ASN A 94 7.04 6.08 10.52
CA ASN A 94 6.26 5.39 9.49
C ASN A 94 5.11 6.26 8.95
N CYS A 95 4.44 7.02 9.84
CA CYS A 95 3.38 7.93 9.44
C CYS A 95 3.90 9.12 8.62
N TYR A 96 4.92 9.83 9.11
CA TYR A 96 5.41 11.04 8.45
C TYR A 96 6.05 10.78 7.09
N THR A 97 6.79 9.67 6.96
CA THR A 97 7.45 9.28 5.71
C THR A 97 6.47 9.15 4.53
N HIS A 98 5.27 8.59 4.74
CA HIS A 98 4.24 8.51 3.69
C HIS A 98 3.33 9.75 3.64
N ALA A 99 2.97 10.33 4.80
CA ALA A 99 2.06 11.48 4.84
C ALA A 99 2.59 12.68 4.05
N PHE A 100 3.89 12.93 4.14
CA PHE A 100 4.55 14.01 3.41
C PHE A 100 4.45 13.85 1.88
N LEU A 101 4.37 12.61 1.39
CA LEU A 101 4.36 12.28 -0.03
C LEU A 101 2.96 12.33 -0.66
N ILE A 102 1.90 12.46 0.14
CA ILE A 102 0.53 12.59 -0.37
C ILE A 102 0.40 13.84 -1.25
N VAL A 103 0.92 14.99 -0.81
CA VAL A 103 0.83 16.24 -1.58
C VAL A 103 1.62 16.15 -2.89
N PRO A 104 2.91 15.75 -2.91
CA PRO A 104 3.64 15.48 -4.14
C PRO A 104 2.94 14.48 -5.07
N ALA A 105 2.32 13.42 -4.55
CA ALA A 105 1.60 12.45 -5.36
C ALA A 105 0.35 13.06 -6.04
N ILE A 106 -0.42 13.88 -5.33
CA ILE A 106 -1.57 14.60 -5.89
C ILE A 106 -1.11 15.58 -6.96
N VAL A 107 -0.07 16.38 -6.69
CA VAL A 107 0.50 17.33 -7.65
C VAL A 107 1.02 16.60 -8.88
N GLY A 108 1.76 15.50 -8.69
CA GLY A 108 2.30 14.70 -9.77
C GLY A 108 1.20 14.05 -10.62
N SER A 109 0.13 13.55 -10.01
CA SER A 109 -1.05 13.02 -10.69
C SER A 109 -1.74 14.10 -11.53
N ALA A 110 -1.97 15.28 -10.95
CA ALA A 110 -2.57 16.42 -11.65
C ALA A 110 -1.70 16.91 -12.81
N LEU A 111 -0.37 16.89 -12.66
CA LEU A 111 0.57 17.25 -13.71
C LEU A 111 0.47 16.28 -14.89
N LEU A 112 0.58 14.96 -14.67
CA LEU A 112 0.45 13.97 -15.75
C LEU A 112 -0.89 14.11 -16.49
N HIS A 113 -1.98 14.33 -15.75
CA HIS A 113 -3.29 14.54 -16.35
C HIS A 113 -3.35 15.80 -17.23
N ARG A 114 -2.70 16.90 -16.80
CA ARG A 114 -2.62 18.13 -17.60
C ARG A 114 -1.75 18.00 -18.85
N LEU A 115 -0.70 17.18 -18.78
CA LEU A 115 0.21 16.91 -19.90
C LEU A 115 -0.35 15.89 -20.90
N SER A 116 -1.53 15.31 -20.61
CA SER A 116 -2.13 14.29 -21.46
C SER A 116 -2.90 14.93 -22.62
N ASP A 117 -2.53 14.59 -23.85
CA ASP A 117 -3.18 15.05 -25.07
C ASP A 117 -4.26 14.08 -25.52
N ASP A 118 -3.94 12.79 -25.54
CA ASP A 118 -4.84 11.75 -26.04
C ASP A 118 -5.60 10.99 -24.94
N ARG A 119 -6.52 10.12 -25.35
CA ARG A 119 -7.36 9.35 -24.44
C ARG A 119 -6.57 8.32 -23.63
N TRP A 120 -5.57 7.66 -24.23
CA TRP A 120 -4.75 6.66 -23.57
C TRP A 120 -3.78 7.29 -22.57
N GLU A 121 -3.19 8.44 -22.90
CA GLU A 121 -2.41 9.24 -21.95
C GLU A 121 -3.27 9.62 -20.74
N LYS A 122 -4.50 10.12 -20.95
CA LYS A 122 -5.40 10.47 -19.83
C LYS A 122 -5.76 9.28 -18.95
N ILE A 123 -6.07 8.12 -19.56
CA ILE A 123 -6.42 6.90 -18.82
C ILE A 123 -5.22 6.41 -18.00
N THR A 124 -4.03 6.35 -18.60
CA THR A 124 -2.84 5.85 -17.91
C THR A 124 -2.35 6.82 -16.83
N ALA A 125 -2.44 8.13 -17.06
CA ALA A 125 -2.19 9.16 -16.05
C ALA A 125 -3.13 8.98 -14.85
N TRP A 126 -4.41 8.72 -15.10
CA TRP A 126 -5.38 8.48 -14.04
C TRP A 126 -5.09 7.19 -13.27
N MET A 127 -4.82 6.07 -13.98
CA MET A 127 -4.49 4.79 -13.34
C MET A 127 -3.25 4.91 -12.45
N TYR A 128 -2.17 5.47 -12.98
CA TYR A 128 -0.93 5.66 -12.24
C TYR A 128 -1.08 6.65 -11.09
N GLY A 129 -1.67 7.81 -11.34
CA GLY A 129 -1.87 8.87 -10.35
C GLY A 129 -2.77 8.44 -9.19
N MET A 130 -3.87 7.74 -9.48
CA MET A 130 -4.74 7.14 -8.45
C MET A 130 -4.00 6.07 -7.65
N GLY A 131 -3.24 5.20 -8.31
CA GLY A 131 -2.42 4.19 -7.64
C GLY A 131 -1.40 4.81 -6.69
N LEU A 132 -0.68 5.84 -7.15
CA LEU A 132 0.33 6.55 -6.37
C LEU A 132 -0.28 7.27 -5.16
N CYS A 133 -1.38 8.00 -5.35
CA CYS A 133 -2.08 8.65 -4.25
C CYS A 133 -2.61 7.63 -3.24
N ALA A 134 -3.24 6.55 -3.72
CA ALA A 134 -3.80 5.52 -2.87
C ALA A 134 -2.72 4.79 -2.04
N LEU A 135 -1.54 4.52 -2.62
CA LEU A 135 -0.39 3.95 -1.90
C LEU A 135 -0.05 4.79 -0.66
N PHE A 136 0.17 6.09 -0.82
CA PHE A 136 0.57 6.95 0.29
C PHE A 136 -0.57 7.21 1.28
N ILE A 137 -1.80 7.40 0.79
CA ILE A 137 -2.97 7.66 1.64
C ILE A 137 -3.29 6.44 2.50
N VAL A 138 -3.41 5.25 1.90
CA VAL A 138 -3.80 4.04 2.63
C VAL A 138 -2.74 3.68 3.68
N SER A 139 -1.45 3.75 3.33
CA SER A 139 -0.35 3.53 4.28
C SER A 139 -0.36 4.52 5.43
N THR A 140 -0.55 5.81 5.13
CA THR A 140 -0.65 6.85 6.18
C THR A 140 -1.83 6.60 7.12
N VAL A 141 -3.01 6.31 6.58
CA VAL A 141 -4.21 6.03 7.37
C VAL A 141 -3.99 4.79 8.24
N PHE A 142 -3.40 3.73 7.68
CA PHE A 142 -3.05 2.53 8.42
C PHE A 142 -2.14 2.85 9.63
N HIS A 143 -1.03 3.56 9.42
CA HIS A 143 -0.11 3.87 10.51
C HIS A 143 -0.72 4.77 11.58
N ILE A 144 -1.58 5.73 11.21
CA ILE A 144 -2.30 6.56 12.18
C ILE A 144 -3.29 5.70 12.99
N VAL A 145 -4.02 4.79 12.34
CA VAL A 145 -4.97 3.88 13.01
C VAL A 145 -4.23 2.94 13.95
N SER A 146 -3.13 2.31 13.51
CA SER A 146 -2.29 1.45 14.36
C SER A 146 -1.71 2.19 15.56
N TRP A 147 -1.43 3.49 15.44
CA TRP A 147 -0.91 4.28 16.55
C TRP A 147 -1.97 4.56 17.63
N LYS A 148 -3.26 4.66 17.26
CA LYS A 148 -4.37 4.86 18.21
C LYS A 148 -4.78 3.52 18.87
N LYS A 149 -4.09 3.16 19.96
CA LYS A 149 -4.13 1.84 20.63
C LYS A 149 -5.46 1.30 21.18
N SER A 150 -6.52 2.09 21.35
CA SER A 150 -7.52 1.74 22.39
C SER A 150 -8.85 1.11 21.96
N HIS A 151 -9.28 1.13 20.68
CA HIS A 151 -10.61 0.58 20.31
C HIS A 151 -10.75 0.11 18.85
N LEU A 152 -9.75 0.30 17.99
CA LEU A 152 -9.91 0.14 16.54
C LEU A 152 -9.26 -1.11 15.95
N ARG A 153 -9.12 -2.21 16.72
CA ARG A 153 -8.43 -3.42 16.24
C ARG A 153 -8.99 -3.98 14.92
N THR A 154 -10.31 -4.00 14.75
CA THR A 154 -10.94 -4.45 13.50
C THR A 154 -10.61 -3.51 12.32
N MET A 155 -10.58 -2.19 12.56
CA MET A 155 -10.23 -1.22 11.52
C MET A 155 -8.73 -1.28 11.20
N GLU A 156 -7.88 -1.44 12.21
CA GLU A 156 -6.45 -1.65 12.03
C GLU A 156 -6.19 -2.86 11.14
N HIS A 157 -6.85 -3.99 11.39
CA HIS A 157 -6.72 -5.19 10.56
C HIS A 157 -7.16 -4.93 9.11
N CYS A 158 -8.29 -4.24 8.92
CA CYS A 158 -8.78 -3.86 7.59
C CYS A 158 -7.80 -2.97 6.84
N PHE A 159 -7.33 -1.88 7.45
CA PHE A 159 -6.38 -0.97 6.83
C PHE A 159 -5.02 -1.62 6.60
N HIS A 160 -4.60 -2.56 7.46
CA HIS A 160 -3.40 -3.33 7.21
C HIS A 160 -3.53 -4.22 5.96
N MET A 161 -4.68 -4.87 5.77
CA MET A 161 -4.95 -5.62 4.54
C MET A 161 -4.94 -4.69 3.33
N CYS A 162 -5.64 -3.55 3.40
CA CYS A 162 -5.67 -2.57 2.32
C CYS A 162 -4.27 -2.07 1.95
N ASP A 163 -3.44 -1.74 2.93
CA ASP A 163 -2.06 -1.27 2.73
C ASP A 163 -1.23 -2.30 1.94
N ARG A 164 -1.31 -3.58 2.32
CA ARG A 164 -0.62 -4.67 1.60
C ARG A 164 -1.19 -4.93 0.20
N MET A 165 -2.51 -4.83 0.02
CA MET A 165 -3.16 -4.95 -1.28
C MET A 165 -2.76 -3.81 -2.22
N MET A 166 -2.58 -2.60 -1.68
CA MET A 166 -2.21 -1.44 -2.48
C MET A 166 -0.84 -1.57 -3.12
N ILE A 167 0.08 -2.36 -2.56
CA ILE A 167 1.36 -2.68 -3.21
C ILE A 167 1.14 -3.39 -4.55
N TYR A 168 0.27 -4.41 -4.60
CA TYR A 168 -0.07 -5.12 -5.84
C TYR A 168 -0.71 -4.18 -6.87
N VAL A 169 -1.71 -3.42 -6.44
CA VAL A 169 -2.42 -2.47 -7.32
C VAL A 169 -1.46 -1.41 -7.85
N PHE A 170 -0.56 -0.88 -7.02
CA PHE A 170 0.39 0.13 -7.43
C PHE A 170 1.44 -0.41 -8.40
N ILE A 171 1.93 -1.65 -8.21
CA ILE A 171 2.81 -2.29 -9.20
C ILE A 171 2.11 -2.34 -10.56
N ALA A 172 0.85 -2.80 -10.62
CA ALA A 172 0.10 -2.83 -11.88
C ALA A 172 -0.08 -1.43 -12.50
N ALA A 173 -0.46 -0.44 -11.68
CA ALA A 173 -0.63 0.93 -12.11
C ALA A 173 0.68 1.58 -12.60
N SER A 174 1.82 1.23 -12.01
CA SER A 174 3.15 1.76 -12.39
C SER A 174 3.61 1.33 -13.77
N TYR A 175 3.20 0.14 -14.23
CA TYR A 175 3.49 -0.35 -15.58
C TYR A 175 2.46 0.06 -16.62
N ALA A 176 1.27 0.54 -16.22
CA ALA A 176 0.21 0.87 -17.15
C ALA A 176 0.61 1.94 -18.20
N PRO A 177 1.33 3.03 -17.87
CA PRO A 177 1.81 3.98 -18.88
C PRO A 177 2.76 3.32 -19.89
N TRP A 178 3.72 2.54 -19.41
CA TRP A 178 4.69 1.84 -20.26
C TRP A 178 4.04 0.86 -21.22
N LEU A 179 3.11 0.05 -20.70
CA LEU A 179 2.47 -0.98 -21.51
C LEU A 179 1.48 -0.40 -22.51
N ASN A 180 0.87 0.75 -22.23
CA ASN A 180 -0.18 1.34 -23.08
C ASN A 180 0.31 2.41 -24.06
N LEU A 181 1.30 3.22 -23.70
CA LEU A 181 1.74 4.37 -24.50
C LEU A 181 2.93 4.04 -25.41
N ARG A 182 3.73 3.03 -25.08
CA ARG A 182 4.83 2.59 -25.95
C ARG A 182 4.31 1.61 -27.00
N GLU A 183 4.86 1.71 -28.20
CA GLU A 183 4.68 0.71 -29.25
C GLU A 183 5.43 -0.55 -28.87
N LEU A 184 4.68 -1.53 -28.40
CA LEU A 184 5.16 -2.85 -28.07
C LEU A 184 4.43 -3.87 -28.93
N GLY A 185 5.12 -4.93 -29.34
CA GLY A 185 4.52 -6.01 -30.11
C GLY A 185 3.38 -6.75 -29.35
N PRO A 186 2.82 -7.82 -29.95
CA PRO A 186 1.67 -8.55 -29.41
C PRO A 186 1.84 -9.03 -27.96
N LEU A 187 3.08 -9.27 -27.53
CA LEU A 187 3.42 -9.69 -26.18
C LEU A 187 2.99 -8.67 -25.11
N ALA A 188 3.07 -7.37 -25.38
CA ALA A 188 2.66 -6.36 -24.42
C ALA A 188 1.16 -6.28 -24.20
N SER A 189 0.36 -6.54 -25.24
CA SER A 189 -1.10 -6.63 -25.09
C SER A 189 -1.49 -7.72 -24.08
N HIS A 190 -0.82 -8.89 -24.15
CA HIS A 190 -1.00 -9.95 -23.16
C HIS A 190 -0.49 -9.54 -21.77
N MET A 191 0.66 -8.86 -21.70
CA MET A 191 1.23 -8.39 -20.44
C MET A 191 0.31 -7.39 -19.70
N ARG A 192 -0.43 -6.54 -20.43
CA ARG A 192 -1.44 -5.62 -19.85
C ARG A 192 -2.48 -6.40 -19.04
N TRP A 193 -3.04 -7.48 -19.57
CA TRP A 193 -4.03 -8.26 -18.84
C TRP A 193 -3.39 -9.11 -17.75
N PHE A 194 -2.24 -9.71 -18.04
CA PHE A 194 -1.51 -10.56 -17.10
C PHE A 194 -1.18 -9.83 -15.79
N ILE A 195 -0.70 -8.59 -15.87
CA ILE A 195 -0.31 -7.83 -14.67
C ILE A 195 -1.53 -7.50 -13.79
N TRP A 196 -2.68 -7.16 -14.38
CA TRP A 196 -3.91 -6.91 -13.60
C TRP A 196 -4.48 -8.19 -12.99
N LEU A 197 -4.37 -9.33 -13.68
CA LEU A 197 -4.72 -10.64 -13.13
C LEU A 197 -3.81 -11.03 -11.96
N MET A 198 -2.50 -10.79 -12.08
CA MET A 198 -1.54 -10.96 -10.98
C MET A 198 -1.88 -10.04 -9.79
N ALA A 199 -2.27 -8.78 -10.06
CA ALA A 199 -2.69 -7.84 -9.01
C ALA A 199 -3.93 -8.34 -8.27
N ALA A 200 -4.93 -8.84 -9.01
CA ALA A 200 -6.15 -9.42 -8.44
C ALA A 200 -5.84 -10.68 -7.64
N GLY A 201 -5.00 -11.58 -8.17
CA GLY A 201 -4.55 -12.79 -7.49
C GLY A 201 -3.79 -12.48 -6.19
N GLY A 202 -2.87 -11.52 -6.22
CA GLY A 202 -2.15 -11.03 -5.04
C GLY A 202 -3.09 -10.39 -4.00
N THR A 203 -4.08 -9.64 -4.45
CA THR A 203 -5.12 -9.05 -3.58
C THR A 203 -5.95 -10.14 -2.90
N ILE A 204 -6.40 -11.15 -3.65
CA ILE A 204 -7.12 -12.31 -3.12
C ILE A 204 -6.23 -13.07 -2.12
N TYR A 205 -4.95 -13.23 -2.44
CA TYR A 205 -3.99 -13.88 -1.56
C TYR A 205 -3.87 -13.15 -0.20
N VAL A 206 -3.73 -11.82 -0.20
CA VAL A 206 -3.69 -11.02 1.04
C VAL A 206 -4.98 -11.16 1.83
N PHE A 207 -6.13 -11.22 1.15
CA PHE A 207 -7.42 -11.40 1.79
C PHE A 207 -7.56 -12.77 2.48
N LEU A 208 -7.08 -13.85 1.85
CA LEU A 208 -7.23 -15.22 2.36
C LEU A 208 -6.14 -15.63 3.36
N TYR A 209 -4.91 -15.17 3.18
CA TYR A 209 -3.73 -15.65 3.90
C TYR A 209 -3.00 -14.54 4.70
N HIS A 210 -3.75 -13.51 5.12
CA HIS A 210 -3.25 -12.35 5.85
C HIS A 210 -2.14 -12.71 6.87
N GLU A 211 -0.95 -12.13 6.67
CA GLU A 211 0.28 -12.31 7.46
C GLU A 211 0.81 -13.74 7.66
N LYS A 212 0.20 -14.77 7.05
CA LYS A 212 0.56 -16.17 7.30
C LYS A 212 1.85 -16.60 6.60
N TYR A 213 2.04 -16.26 5.32
CA TYR A 213 3.24 -16.63 4.56
C TYR A 213 3.95 -15.41 3.94
N LYS A 214 4.58 -14.60 4.80
CA LYS A 214 5.23 -13.33 4.45
C LYS A 214 6.34 -13.45 3.39
N ILE A 215 6.92 -14.63 3.18
CA ILE A 215 7.94 -14.87 2.14
C ILE A 215 7.27 -15.10 0.78
N VAL A 216 6.19 -15.86 0.74
CA VAL A 216 5.42 -16.12 -0.49
C VAL A 216 4.84 -14.81 -1.03
N GLU A 217 4.32 -13.97 -0.15
CA GLU A 217 3.85 -12.64 -0.52
C GLU A 217 4.95 -11.76 -1.12
N LEU A 218 6.15 -11.79 -0.52
CA LEU A 218 7.30 -11.06 -1.07
C LEU A 218 7.69 -11.60 -2.46
N PHE A 219 7.67 -12.92 -2.65
CA PHE A 219 7.91 -13.52 -3.95
C PHE A 219 6.91 -13.03 -4.99
N PHE A 220 5.61 -12.97 -4.66
CA PHE A 220 4.60 -12.42 -5.57
C PHE A 220 4.84 -10.95 -5.91
N TYR A 221 5.22 -10.10 -4.93
CA TYR A 221 5.57 -8.71 -5.20
C TYR A 221 6.74 -8.60 -6.18
N LEU A 222 7.81 -9.37 -5.96
CA LEU A 222 8.98 -9.35 -6.83
C LEU A 222 8.66 -9.91 -8.22
N ALA A 223 7.97 -11.05 -8.31
CA ALA A 223 7.58 -11.64 -9.60
C ALA A 223 6.71 -10.68 -10.42
N MET A 224 5.79 -9.98 -9.77
CA MET A 224 4.94 -8.98 -10.41
C MET A 224 5.72 -7.72 -10.83
N GLY A 225 6.77 -7.33 -10.09
CA GLY A 225 7.66 -6.25 -10.50
C GLY A 225 8.59 -6.63 -11.65
N PHE A 226 9.16 -7.83 -11.65
CA PHE A 226 10.13 -8.24 -12.69
C PHE A 226 9.47 -8.71 -13.99
N SER A 227 8.28 -9.32 -13.94
CA SER A 227 7.64 -9.87 -15.15
C SER A 227 7.37 -8.84 -16.26
N PRO A 228 6.86 -7.62 -15.99
CA PRO A 228 6.62 -6.63 -17.04
C PRO A 228 7.93 -5.99 -17.49
N ALA A 229 8.95 -5.94 -16.63
CA ALA A 229 10.26 -5.42 -16.98
C ALA A 229 10.89 -6.20 -18.15
N LEU A 230 10.69 -7.52 -18.22
CA LEU A 230 11.15 -8.35 -19.35
C LEU A 230 10.50 -7.99 -20.70
N VAL A 231 9.25 -7.53 -20.67
CA VAL A 231 8.55 -7.09 -21.88
C VAL A 231 8.93 -5.66 -22.22
N VAL A 232 9.08 -4.81 -21.22
CA VAL A 232 9.46 -3.41 -21.36
C VAL A 232 10.92 -3.27 -21.87
N THR A 233 11.82 -4.20 -21.56
CA THR A 233 13.17 -4.23 -22.15
C THR A 233 13.22 -4.62 -23.63
N SER A 234 12.13 -5.15 -24.19
CA SER A 234 12.04 -5.50 -25.62
C SER A 234 11.59 -4.33 -26.50
N MET A 235 11.40 -3.14 -25.92
CA MET A 235 11.03 -1.93 -26.65
C MET A 235 12.14 -1.49 -27.62
N SER A 236 11.73 -1.02 -28.80
CA SER A 236 12.65 -0.42 -29.79
C SER A 236 13.25 0.90 -29.29
N ASN A 237 12.43 1.73 -28.64
CA ASN A 237 12.89 2.92 -27.93
C ASN A 237 13.19 2.55 -26.46
N THR A 238 14.45 2.73 -26.05
CA THR A 238 14.95 2.37 -24.72
C THR A 238 14.96 3.54 -23.74
N ASP A 239 14.45 4.71 -24.13
CA ASP A 239 14.42 5.89 -23.28
C ASP A 239 13.56 5.63 -22.02
N GLY A 240 14.13 5.95 -20.86
CA GLY A 240 13.50 5.76 -19.57
C GLY A 240 13.64 4.35 -18.98
N LEU A 241 14.15 3.36 -19.74
CA LEU A 241 14.38 2.01 -19.21
C LEU A 241 15.43 1.99 -18.12
N GLN A 242 16.44 2.85 -18.20
CA GLN A 242 17.48 2.96 -17.19
C GLN A 242 16.89 3.43 -15.85
N GLU A 243 16.01 4.42 -15.86
CA GLU A 243 15.31 4.90 -14.68
C GLU A 243 14.36 3.85 -14.12
N VAL A 244 13.63 3.12 -14.96
CA VAL A 244 12.79 1.98 -14.53
C VAL A 244 13.65 0.91 -13.84
N ALA A 245 14.83 0.60 -14.38
CA ALA A 245 15.76 -0.36 -13.79
C ALA A 245 16.31 0.14 -12.45
N TRP A 246 16.72 1.41 -12.35
CA TRP A 246 17.17 2.01 -11.09
C TRP A 246 16.06 2.03 -10.04
N GLY A 247 14.83 2.37 -10.42
CA GLY A 247 13.67 2.29 -9.53
C GLY A 247 13.46 0.88 -8.98
N GLY A 248 13.54 -0.14 -9.85
CA GLY A 248 13.47 -1.55 -9.45
C GLY A 248 14.59 -1.97 -8.51
N LEU A 249 15.83 -1.52 -8.75
CA LEU A 249 16.97 -1.79 -7.87
C LEU A 249 16.82 -1.14 -6.50
N ILE A 250 16.39 0.12 -6.45
CA ILE A 250 16.10 0.84 -5.20
C ILE A 250 15.02 0.11 -4.41
N TYR A 251 13.96 -0.35 -5.07
CA TYR A 251 12.91 -1.15 -4.41
C TYR A 251 13.48 -2.46 -3.83
N CYS A 252 14.29 -3.19 -4.60
CA CYS A 252 14.91 -4.43 -4.13
C CYS A 252 15.84 -4.21 -2.92
N LEU A 253 16.60 -3.11 -2.90
CA LEU A 253 17.40 -2.72 -1.74
C LEU A 253 16.51 -2.41 -0.52
N GLY A 254 15.40 -1.72 -0.75
CA GLY A 254 14.40 -1.45 0.28
C GLY A 254 13.88 -2.73 0.94
N VAL A 255 13.68 -3.82 0.19
CA VAL A 255 13.12 -5.08 0.70
C VAL A 255 13.96 -5.65 1.84
N VAL A 256 15.28 -5.39 1.85
CA VAL A 256 16.18 -5.77 2.95
C VAL A 256 15.71 -5.11 4.26
N PHE A 257 15.38 -3.82 4.23
CA PHE A 257 14.86 -3.09 5.39
C PHE A 257 13.45 -3.54 5.76
N PHE A 258 12.58 -3.82 4.78
CA PHE A 258 11.25 -4.38 5.03
C PHE A 258 11.30 -5.70 5.82
N LYS A 259 12.32 -6.54 5.58
CA LYS A 259 12.53 -7.79 6.32
C LYS A 259 13.31 -7.62 7.62
N SER A 260 13.81 -6.43 7.91
CA SER A 260 14.63 -6.12 9.09
C SER A 260 13.83 -5.47 10.24
N ASP A 261 12.50 -5.47 10.18
CA ASP A 261 11.63 -4.98 11.26
C ASP A 261 11.93 -5.69 12.59
N GLY A 262 12.27 -4.93 13.63
CA GLY A 262 12.67 -5.45 14.94
C GLY A 262 14.14 -5.89 15.03
N VAL A 263 14.92 -5.79 13.95
CA VAL A 263 16.38 -6.00 13.93
C VAL A 263 17.12 -4.67 13.82
N ILE A 264 16.65 -3.77 12.94
CA ILE A 264 17.23 -2.43 12.74
C ILE A 264 16.20 -1.38 13.21
N PRO A 265 16.59 -0.41 14.07
CA PRO A 265 15.67 0.62 14.52
C PRO A 265 15.16 1.43 13.32
N PHE A 266 13.86 1.68 13.27
CA PHE A 266 13.21 2.40 12.17
C PHE A 266 13.32 1.70 10.79
N ALA A 267 13.61 0.40 10.73
CA ALA A 267 13.69 -0.38 9.48
C ALA A 267 12.49 -0.12 8.54
N HIS A 268 11.27 -0.15 9.08
CA HIS A 268 10.06 0.10 8.30
C HIS A 268 9.98 1.51 7.70
N ALA A 269 10.43 2.54 8.45
CA ALA A 269 10.46 3.91 7.96
C ALA A 269 11.56 4.09 6.90
N ILE A 270 12.69 3.39 7.04
CA ILE A 270 13.73 3.37 6.01
C ILE A 270 13.18 2.69 4.75
N TRP A 271 12.48 1.56 4.88
CA TRP A 271 11.77 0.91 3.77
C TRP A 271 10.84 1.88 3.03
N HIS A 272 10.05 2.68 3.76
CA HIS A 272 9.19 3.71 3.17
C HIS A 272 9.98 4.71 2.30
N ILE A 273 11.16 5.15 2.76
CA ILE A 273 12.02 6.06 1.99
C ILE A 273 12.50 5.41 0.70
N PHE A 274 12.89 4.13 0.73
CA PHE A 274 13.26 3.38 -0.49
C PHE A 274 12.08 3.26 -1.46
N VAL A 275 10.89 2.90 -0.97
CA VAL A 275 9.68 2.82 -1.80
C VAL A 275 9.32 4.17 -2.41
N ALA A 276 9.38 5.24 -1.61
CA ALA A 276 9.15 6.60 -2.07
C ALA A 276 10.14 7.04 -3.15
N THR A 277 11.42 6.73 -2.96
CA THR A 277 12.48 7.07 -3.91
C THR A 277 12.31 6.29 -5.20
N ALA A 278 12.04 4.99 -5.12
CA ALA A 278 11.72 4.17 -6.29
C ALA A 278 10.50 4.73 -7.03
N ALA A 279 9.40 5.03 -6.33
CA ALA A 279 8.21 5.62 -6.91
C ALA A 279 8.47 6.98 -7.59
N ALA A 280 9.33 7.82 -7.00
CA ALA A 280 9.75 9.10 -7.58
C ALA A 280 10.59 8.91 -8.86
N VAL A 281 11.50 7.94 -8.88
CA VAL A 281 12.27 7.60 -10.09
C VAL A 281 11.34 7.07 -11.19
N HIS A 282 10.40 6.18 -10.87
CA HIS A 282 9.39 5.71 -11.82
C HIS A 282 8.48 6.85 -12.31
N TYR A 283 8.06 7.74 -11.42
CA TYR A 283 7.29 8.93 -11.77
C TYR A 283 8.04 9.79 -12.79
N TYR A 284 9.30 10.10 -12.48
CA TYR A 284 10.16 10.91 -13.34
C TYR A 284 10.33 10.27 -14.72
N ALA A 285 10.54 8.96 -14.78
CA ALA A 285 10.65 8.24 -16.04
C ALA A 285 9.36 8.34 -16.87
N ILE A 286 8.20 8.13 -16.24
CA ILE A 286 6.89 8.27 -16.91
C ILE A 286 6.71 9.72 -17.41
N TRP A 287 6.88 10.70 -16.53
CA TRP A 287 6.68 12.11 -16.85
C TRP A 287 7.59 12.59 -17.98
N LYS A 288 8.89 12.23 -17.96
CA LYS A 288 9.87 12.72 -18.91
C LYS A 288 9.80 12.03 -20.27
N TYR A 289 9.55 10.73 -20.30
CA TYR A 289 9.70 9.93 -21.53
C TYR A 289 8.37 9.51 -22.16
N LEU A 290 7.25 9.62 -21.45
CA LEU A 290 5.94 9.19 -21.95
C LEU A 290 4.91 10.32 -22.07
N TYR A 291 5.18 11.51 -21.52
CA TYR A 291 4.28 12.66 -21.60
C TYR A 291 5.01 13.85 -22.21
N ARG A 292 4.27 14.80 -22.79
CA ARG A 292 4.85 16.00 -23.41
C ARG A 292 5.74 16.78 -22.42
N SER A 293 6.86 17.28 -22.94
CA SER A 293 7.77 18.13 -22.19
C SER A 293 7.09 19.45 -21.80
N PRO A 294 7.27 19.96 -20.57
CA PRO A 294 6.83 21.31 -20.21
C PRO A 294 7.41 22.40 -21.13
N ALA A 295 8.56 22.14 -21.76
CA ALA A 295 9.17 23.07 -22.70
C ALA A 295 8.32 23.27 -23.97
N ASP A 296 7.54 22.27 -24.38
CA ASP A 296 6.66 22.39 -25.53
C ASP A 296 5.38 23.16 -25.17
N ILE A 297 4.95 23.11 -23.90
CA ILE A 297 3.82 23.91 -23.41
C ILE A 297 4.20 25.39 -23.33
N ILE A 298 5.42 25.72 -22.87
CA ILE A 298 5.90 27.11 -22.82
C ILE A 298 6.14 27.69 -24.22
N ARG A 299 6.46 26.85 -25.21
CA ARG A 299 6.63 27.28 -26.61
C ARG A 299 5.31 27.55 -27.34
N HIS A 300 4.18 27.11 -26.79
CA HIS A 300 2.85 27.24 -27.39
C HIS A 300 1.90 28.16 -26.60
N LEU A 301 2.41 28.85 -25.57
CA LEU A 301 1.77 29.96 -24.87
C LEU A 301 2.40 31.28 -25.29
#